data_AF-A0A6N7PEJ2-F1
#
_entry.id   AF-A0A6N7PEJ2-F1
#
_cell.length_a   1.000
_cell.length_b   1.000
_cell.length_c   1.000
_cell.angle_alpha   90.00
_cell.angle_beta   90.00
_cell.angle_gamma   90.00
#
_symmetry.space_group_name_H-M   'P 1'
#
loop_
_entity.id
_entity.type
_entity.pdbx_description
1 polymer ?
#
loop_
_entity_poly.entity_id
_entity_poly.type
_entity_poly.pdbx_seq_one_letter_code
_entity_poly.pdbx_strand_id
1 'polypeptide(L)'
;MKYIHVYALFLMSVFLTSCGQTQTNVPKDSIKSEIKDIGPNIMVRNIKKGRNGTILIAGPNNSSFGDVFRYDGKSFTNLTSKIGSHQFWDVLEDRKGNLWFTSTDSGVYYYNGKSIQHFTTTEGLANNRVRSVYEDKAGIIWFGTGDGISRYDGKSFRNFTSPNAPLFYKEGNLNNDINTIIEDKTGKLWVGTQGDAFVYDGGKFTTLTHKGEPFLDVWGIMEDRKGNIWLSGFNGWKVSQTGGLWRYDGSTFTKVSQRGAYTIIEDKKGNIWTTGSVNPANWNIQALSRYDADSLYSKEPTVTEIMSGNAFMGLLEANDGSIWFGSATGVYSYDGNTITDFYNKEGQKKYIIDTMQSVVIWKSSMLLGAWEGSVLLGDGSSTGDVDILKGELLIENSHLVGGAVEVDMNTIEQKFDDPGPHNKPPEIFDVKKFPVSTFAITKVETWNEGNVKAAGKNIKVTGNLTIEGITKAVTFPAKMDFKDRMDGTVVVNGTLIIDRTDWGINYLSEKLFDKYGDGTISDDVKLFMKIVAKKYSR
;
A
#
# COMPACT_ATOMS: atom_id res chain seq x y z
N MET A 1 4.20 48.79 53.32
CA MET A 1 2.88 48.61 52.69
C MET A 1 2.86 47.27 51.98
N LYS A 2 1.86 46.45 52.31
CA LYS A 2 1.71 45.06 51.88
C LYS A 2 1.23 44.97 50.42
N TYR A 3 1.74 43.94 49.75
CA TYR A 3 1.30 43.25 48.54
C TYR A 3 -0.06 43.62 47.95
N ILE A 4 -0.11 43.75 46.62
CA ILE A 4 -1.06 43.07 45.72
C ILE A 4 -0.43 43.06 44.30
N HIS A 5 -0.08 41.87 43.82
CA HIS A 5 0.13 41.58 42.40
C HIS A 5 -1.25 41.24 41.82
N VAL A 6 -1.78 42.06 40.91
CA VAL A 6 -2.87 41.65 40.01
C VAL A 6 -2.27 41.48 38.64
N TYR A 7 -2.28 40.24 38.18
CA TYR A 7 -1.89 39.82 36.84
C TYR A 7 -2.70 40.58 35.78
N ALA A 8 -1.98 41.30 34.92
CA ALA A 8 -2.51 41.79 33.66
C ALA A 8 -2.66 40.60 32.69
N LEU A 9 -3.78 39.89 32.80
CA LEU A 9 -4.29 39.02 31.73
C LEU A 9 -5.00 39.90 30.70
N PHE A 10 -4.23 40.74 30.00
CA PHE A 10 -4.71 41.32 28.75
C PHE A 10 -4.56 40.22 27.71
N LEU A 11 -5.70 39.65 27.30
CA LEU A 11 -5.83 38.86 26.08
C LEU A 11 -5.14 39.62 24.94
N MET A 12 -3.90 39.24 24.64
CA MET A 12 -3.34 39.38 23.31
C MET A 12 -4.16 38.46 22.42
N SER A 13 -5.32 38.96 22.00
CA SER A 13 -5.94 38.60 20.74
C SER A 13 -4.98 39.08 19.64
N VAL A 14 -3.87 38.35 19.48
CA VAL A 14 -3.10 38.39 18.26
C VAL A 14 -4.08 37.89 17.21
N PHE A 15 -4.69 38.83 16.49
CA PHE A 15 -5.19 38.58 15.16
C PHE A 15 -3.99 38.12 14.32
N LEU A 16 -3.65 36.84 14.45
CA LEU A 16 -3.16 36.06 13.33
C LEU A 16 -4.30 36.14 12.33
N THR A 17 -4.24 37.16 11.47
CA THR A 17 -4.93 37.13 10.19
C THR A 17 -4.33 35.94 9.46
N SER A 18 -4.90 34.76 9.69
CA SER A 18 -4.76 33.68 8.74
C SER A 18 -5.23 34.28 7.42
N CYS A 19 -4.31 34.52 6.49
CA CYS A 19 -4.59 34.61 5.06
C CYS A 19 -5.20 33.25 4.67
N GLY A 20 -6.44 33.03 5.09
CA GLY A 20 -7.17 31.80 4.93
C GLY A 20 -7.89 31.90 3.62
N GLN A 21 -7.43 31.14 2.62
CA GLN A 21 -8.27 30.82 1.47
C GLN A 21 -9.65 30.40 2.00
N THR A 22 -10.71 30.91 1.37
CA THR A 22 -12.08 30.49 1.66
C THR A 22 -12.23 29.01 1.31
N GLN A 23 -12.03 28.16 2.32
CA GLN A 23 -12.09 26.71 2.22
C GLN A 23 -13.51 26.26 2.52
N THR A 24 -14.16 25.67 1.52
CA THR A 24 -15.41 24.95 1.71
C THR A 24 -15.10 23.45 1.69
N ASN A 25 -15.35 22.79 2.82
CA ASN A 25 -15.31 21.34 2.89
C ASN A 25 -16.64 20.81 2.36
N VAL A 26 -16.60 19.82 1.46
CA VAL A 26 -17.80 19.08 1.10
C VAL A 26 -18.30 18.37 2.38
N PRO A 27 -19.59 18.46 2.73
CA PRO A 27 -20.13 17.74 3.90
C PRO A 27 -19.79 16.26 3.80
N LYS A 28 -19.18 15.68 4.84
CA LYS A 28 -18.75 14.27 4.88
C LYS A 28 -19.89 13.28 4.58
N ASP A 29 -21.14 13.69 4.80
CA ASP A 29 -22.35 12.88 4.58
C ASP A 29 -22.87 12.88 3.12
N SER A 30 -22.24 13.63 2.21
CA SER A 30 -22.73 13.80 0.82
C SER A 30 -22.00 12.95 -0.22
N ILE A 31 -20.92 12.25 0.16
CA ILE A 31 -20.17 11.39 -0.76
C ILE A 31 -20.61 9.95 -0.54
N LYS A 32 -21.42 9.44 -1.48
CA LYS A 32 -21.71 8.01 -1.54
C LYS A 32 -20.50 7.29 -2.13
N SER A 33 -20.23 6.07 -1.64
CA SER A 33 -19.27 5.16 -2.25
C SER A 33 -20.03 4.01 -2.91
N GLU A 34 -19.75 3.81 -4.20
CA GLU A 34 -20.33 2.73 -5.01
C GLU A 34 -19.22 1.88 -5.60
N ILE A 35 -19.53 0.62 -5.92
CA ILE A 35 -18.52 -0.40 -6.25
C ILE A 35 -18.92 -1.07 -7.55
N LYS A 36 -17.97 -1.15 -8.48
CA LYS A 36 -18.16 -1.66 -9.84
C LYS A 36 -17.17 -2.77 -10.21
N ASP A 37 -15.85 -2.55 -10.08
CA ASP A 37 -14.80 -3.47 -10.57
C ASP A 37 -13.56 -3.49 -9.66
N ILE A 38 -12.76 -4.57 -9.66
CA ILE A 38 -11.54 -4.72 -8.82
C ILE A 38 -10.30 -4.23 -9.57
N GLY A 39 -9.70 -3.13 -9.09
CA GLY A 39 -8.48 -2.51 -9.62
C GLY A 39 -7.27 -2.57 -8.68
N PRO A 40 -6.24 -1.73 -8.91
CA PRO A 40 -5.07 -1.56 -8.05
C PRO A 40 -5.41 -1.40 -6.56
N ASN A 41 -4.73 -2.15 -5.69
CA ASN A 41 -5.00 -2.20 -4.25
C ASN A 41 -3.85 -1.72 -3.34
N ILE A 42 -2.82 -1.16 -3.93
CA ILE A 42 -1.75 -0.45 -3.23
C ILE A 42 -1.42 0.79 -4.07
N MET A 43 -0.44 1.55 -3.60
CA MET A 43 -0.20 2.92 -4.03
C MET A 43 -0.16 3.14 -5.55
N VAL A 44 -1.01 4.05 -6.02
CA VAL A 44 -1.08 4.45 -7.43
C VAL A 44 -0.27 5.73 -7.62
N ARG A 45 0.72 5.71 -8.52
CA ARG A 45 1.61 6.84 -8.78
C ARG A 45 1.08 7.76 -9.84
N ASN A 46 0.69 7.20 -10.99
CA ASN A 46 0.28 7.99 -12.12
C ASN A 46 -0.96 7.41 -12.79
N ILE A 47 -1.76 8.30 -13.36
CA ILE A 47 -2.95 7.96 -14.12
C ILE A 47 -2.91 8.79 -15.39
N LYS A 48 -2.93 8.12 -16.55
CA LYS A 48 -2.93 8.79 -17.85
C LYS A 48 -4.05 8.26 -18.73
N LYS A 49 -4.44 9.09 -19.69
CA LYS A 49 -5.38 8.71 -20.72
C LYS A 49 -4.71 7.74 -21.69
N GLY A 50 -5.35 6.59 -21.92
CA GLY A 50 -5.03 5.69 -23.01
C GLY A 50 -5.89 5.96 -24.24
N ARG A 51 -5.70 5.16 -25.28
CA ARG A 51 -6.50 5.20 -26.51
C ARG A 51 -7.94 4.81 -26.25
N ASN A 52 -8.82 5.30 -27.12
CA ASN A 52 -10.24 4.97 -27.11
C ASN A 52 -10.94 5.27 -25.76
N GLY A 53 -10.38 6.19 -24.97
CA GLY A 53 -10.92 6.54 -23.66
C GLY A 53 -10.56 5.58 -22.53
N THR A 54 -9.69 4.61 -22.77
CA THR A 54 -9.14 3.77 -21.69
C THR A 54 -8.32 4.61 -20.72
N ILE A 55 -8.16 4.09 -19.50
CA ILE A 55 -7.38 4.74 -18.44
C ILE A 55 -6.18 3.84 -18.15
N LEU A 56 -4.99 4.41 -18.19
CA LEU A 56 -3.73 3.73 -17.86
C LEU A 56 -3.31 4.15 -16.47
N ILE A 57 -2.94 3.17 -15.65
CA ILE A 57 -2.64 3.37 -14.23
C ILE A 57 -1.28 2.75 -13.95
N ALA A 58 -0.31 3.57 -13.59
CA ALA A 58 0.99 3.13 -13.12
C ALA A 58 1.00 3.13 -11.59
N GLY A 59 1.33 1.97 -11.02
CA GLY A 59 1.09 1.68 -9.61
C GLY A 59 -0.03 0.65 -9.51
N PRO A 60 0.29 -0.44 -8.83
CA PRO A 60 0.26 -0.49 -7.38
C PRO A 60 1.70 -0.67 -6.86
N ASN A 61 2.35 0.32 -6.25
CA ASN A 61 3.76 0.20 -5.86
C ASN A 61 4.07 0.20 -4.35
N ASN A 62 4.98 -0.67 -3.93
CA ASN A 62 5.70 -0.60 -2.65
C ASN A 62 7.19 -0.88 -2.89
N SER A 63 8.02 -0.91 -1.84
CA SER A 63 9.48 -1.14 -1.94
C SER A 63 9.89 -2.39 -2.72
N SER A 64 8.97 -3.31 -2.95
CA SER A 64 9.26 -4.59 -3.58
C SER A 64 8.40 -4.86 -4.81
N PHE A 65 7.24 -4.21 -5.00
CA PHE A 65 6.25 -4.60 -6.01
C PHE A 65 5.74 -3.39 -6.78
N GLY A 66 5.42 -3.57 -8.06
CA GLY A 66 4.72 -2.60 -8.90
C GLY A 66 4.15 -3.26 -10.15
N ASP A 67 3.03 -2.72 -10.66
CA ASP A 67 2.38 -3.13 -11.91
C ASP A 67 1.79 -1.90 -12.64
N VAL A 68 1.45 -2.11 -13.91
CA VAL A 68 0.70 -1.14 -14.74
C VAL A 68 -0.60 -1.77 -15.22
N PHE A 69 -1.71 -1.05 -15.03
CA PHE A 69 -3.05 -1.48 -15.39
C PHE A 69 -3.65 -0.64 -16.51
N ARG A 70 -4.57 -1.26 -17.25
CA ARG A 70 -5.51 -0.59 -18.16
C ARG A 70 -6.93 -0.83 -17.68
N TYR A 71 -7.72 0.23 -17.57
CA TYR A 71 -9.16 0.15 -17.38
C TYR A 71 -9.88 0.51 -18.69
N ASP A 72 -10.78 -0.35 -19.14
CA ASP A 72 -11.54 -0.19 -20.39
C ASP A 72 -12.97 0.32 -20.20
N GLY A 73 -13.32 0.71 -18.97
CA GLY A 73 -14.69 1.06 -18.59
C GLY A 73 -15.50 -0.11 -18.03
N LYS A 74 -14.94 -1.32 -18.03
CA LYS A 74 -15.56 -2.54 -17.50
C LYS A 74 -14.63 -3.39 -16.64
N SER A 75 -13.33 -3.38 -16.90
CA SER A 75 -12.39 -4.27 -16.22
C SER A 75 -10.97 -3.73 -16.24
N PHE A 76 -10.18 -4.15 -15.24
CA PHE A 76 -8.75 -3.86 -15.17
C PHE A 76 -7.93 -5.00 -15.77
N THR A 77 -7.01 -4.67 -16.68
CA THR A 77 -6.04 -5.62 -17.25
C THR A 77 -4.62 -5.24 -16.83
N ASN A 78 -3.87 -6.19 -16.25
CA ASN A 78 -2.45 -6.00 -15.92
C ASN A 78 -1.58 -6.13 -17.19
N LEU A 79 -0.95 -5.02 -17.59
CA LEU A 79 -0.12 -4.89 -18.79
C LEU A 79 1.32 -5.39 -18.59
N THR A 80 1.78 -5.49 -17.35
CA THR A 80 3.16 -5.82 -16.97
C THR A 80 3.32 -7.25 -16.44
N SER A 81 2.24 -8.04 -16.44
CA SER A 81 2.21 -9.43 -15.95
C SER A 81 3.32 -10.34 -16.51
N LYS A 82 3.79 -10.08 -17.74
CA LYS A 82 4.87 -10.85 -18.40
C LYS A 82 6.28 -10.29 -18.19
N ILE A 83 6.41 -9.08 -17.66
CA ILE A 83 7.70 -8.40 -17.42
C ILE A 83 8.27 -8.79 -16.05
N GLY A 84 7.38 -9.03 -15.09
CA GLY A 84 7.75 -9.24 -13.70
C GLY A 84 7.58 -7.97 -12.87
N SER A 85 7.93 -8.06 -11.59
CA SER A 85 7.56 -7.06 -10.61
C SER A 85 8.68 -6.03 -10.42
N HIS A 86 8.39 -4.79 -10.81
CA HIS A 86 9.30 -3.64 -10.75
C HIS A 86 8.59 -2.42 -10.19
N GLN A 87 9.34 -1.42 -9.75
CA GLN A 87 8.77 -0.17 -9.24
C GLN A 87 8.32 0.75 -10.39
N PHE A 88 7.26 0.36 -11.10
CA PHE A 88 6.68 1.18 -12.17
C PHE A 88 6.17 2.51 -11.60
N TRP A 89 6.47 3.59 -12.33
CA TRP A 89 6.20 4.96 -11.91
C TRP A 89 5.27 5.69 -12.87
N ASP A 90 5.50 5.52 -14.17
CA ASP A 90 4.73 6.18 -15.21
C ASP A 90 4.42 5.23 -16.36
N VAL A 91 3.36 5.56 -17.09
CA VAL A 91 2.90 4.84 -18.28
C VAL A 91 2.53 5.82 -19.37
N LEU A 92 2.79 5.47 -20.63
CA LEU A 92 2.35 6.21 -21.79
C LEU A 92 1.92 5.24 -22.90
N GLU A 93 0.81 5.53 -23.55
CA GLU A 93 0.46 4.93 -24.84
C GLU A 93 0.68 5.98 -25.94
N ASP A 94 1.63 5.72 -26.84
CA ASP A 94 2.03 6.68 -27.86
C ASP A 94 1.02 6.80 -29.02
N ARG A 95 1.22 7.78 -29.91
CA ARG A 95 0.41 8.00 -31.12
C ARG A 95 0.51 6.88 -32.16
N LYS A 96 1.36 5.87 -31.98
CA LYS A 96 1.38 4.65 -32.79
C LYS A 96 0.72 3.45 -32.10
N GLY A 97 0.41 3.55 -30.80
CA GLY A 97 -0.27 2.54 -30.01
C GLY A 97 0.68 1.63 -29.25
N ASN A 98 1.94 2.02 -29.15
CA ASN A 98 2.91 1.32 -28.32
C ASN A 98 2.80 1.82 -26.89
N LEU A 99 3.13 0.93 -25.96
CA LEU A 99 3.16 1.24 -24.54
C LEU A 99 4.59 1.44 -24.07
N TRP A 100 4.75 2.41 -23.20
CA TRP A 100 5.97 2.74 -22.51
C TRP A 100 5.71 2.64 -21.01
N PHE A 101 6.49 1.85 -20.31
CA PHE A 101 6.43 1.68 -18.86
C PHE A 101 7.76 2.12 -18.27
N THR A 102 7.75 3.15 -17.43
CA THR A 102 8.97 3.59 -16.74
C THR A 102 9.00 3.03 -15.33
N SER A 103 10.20 2.76 -14.83
CA SER A 103 10.41 2.28 -13.46
C SER A 103 11.53 3.03 -12.76
N THR A 104 11.47 3.08 -11.43
CA THR A 104 12.54 3.69 -10.62
C THR A 104 13.69 2.75 -10.31
N ASP A 105 13.59 1.48 -10.69
CA ASP A 105 14.56 0.42 -10.35
C ASP A 105 15.16 -0.31 -11.56
N SER A 106 14.58 -0.17 -12.75
CA SER A 106 14.91 -1.04 -13.89
C SER A 106 14.89 -0.37 -15.26
N GLY A 107 14.69 0.94 -15.38
CA GLY A 107 14.74 1.65 -16.66
C GLY A 107 13.37 1.75 -17.33
N VAL A 108 13.31 1.47 -18.63
CA VAL A 108 12.09 1.61 -19.45
C VAL A 108 11.79 0.32 -20.19
N TYR A 109 10.53 -0.10 -20.14
CA TYR A 109 10.01 -1.18 -20.97
C TYR A 109 9.12 -0.60 -22.08
N TYR A 110 9.36 -1.06 -23.30
CA TYR A 110 8.60 -0.70 -24.51
C TYR A 110 7.86 -1.92 -25.04
N TYR A 111 6.56 -1.77 -25.32
CA TYR A 111 5.74 -2.84 -25.88
C TYR A 111 4.99 -2.36 -27.12
N ASN A 112 5.27 -3.00 -28.25
CA ASN A 112 4.68 -2.67 -29.56
C ASN A 112 3.44 -3.52 -29.93
N GLY A 113 2.88 -4.26 -28.97
CA GLY A 113 1.78 -5.21 -29.22
C GLY A 113 2.24 -6.63 -29.61
N LYS A 114 3.53 -6.85 -29.88
CA LYS A 114 4.10 -8.16 -30.23
C LYS A 114 5.27 -8.57 -29.35
N SER A 115 6.18 -7.64 -29.07
CA SER A 115 7.42 -7.88 -28.34
C SER A 115 7.65 -6.81 -27.29
N ILE A 116 8.29 -7.18 -26.19
CA ILE A 116 8.77 -6.27 -25.16
C ILE A 116 10.25 -5.99 -25.42
N GLN A 117 10.64 -4.72 -25.42
CA GLN A 117 12.03 -4.29 -25.40
C GLN A 117 12.32 -3.61 -24.05
N HIS A 118 13.55 -3.72 -23.60
CA HIS A 118 14.00 -3.18 -22.33
C HIS A 118 15.15 -2.21 -22.61
N PHE A 119 14.99 -0.97 -22.18
CA PHE A 119 15.97 0.10 -22.33
C PHE A 119 16.53 0.47 -20.96
N THR A 120 17.84 0.35 -20.86
CA THR A 120 18.66 0.73 -19.72
C THR A 120 19.81 1.62 -20.22
N THR A 121 20.75 1.94 -19.33
CA THR A 121 21.99 2.63 -19.68
C THR A 121 22.81 1.90 -20.74
N THR A 122 22.70 0.57 -20.86
CA THR A 122 23.39 -0.19 -21.93
C THR A 122 22.81 0.10 -23.31
N GLU A 123 21.53 0.50 -23.39
CA GLU A 123 20.86 0.88 -24.63
C GLU A 123 20.93 2.40 -24.89
N GLY A 124 21.55 3.17 -24.00
CA GLY A 124 21.80 4.61 -24.15
C GLY A 124 20.93 5.52 -23.31
N LEU A 125 20.07 4.99 -22.43
CA LEU A 125 19.33 5.78 -21.44
C LEU A 125 20.30 6.50 -20.49
N ALA A 126 20.02 7.73 -20.08
CA ALA A 126 20.92 8.48 -19.18
C ALA A 126 21.05 7.81 -17.80
N ASN A 127 19.96 7.28 -17.25
CA ASN A 127 19.93 6.60 -15.96
C ASN A 127 18.74 5.62 -15.89
N ASN A 128 18.89 4.49 -15.18
CA ASN A 128 17.86 3.45 -15.06
C ASN A 128 16.72 3.80 -14.08
N ARG A 129 16.83 4.90 -13.32
CA ARG A 129 15.75 5.43 -12.51
C ARG A 129 14.96 6.41 -13.37
N VAL A 130 13.77 6.02 -13.82
CA VAL A 130 12.93 6.81 -14.75
C VAL A 130 11.55 7.07 -14.15
N ARG A 131 11.22 8.35 -13.97
CA ARG A 131 10.00 8.81 -13.30
C ARG A 131 8.98 9.45 -14.23
N SER A 132 9.35 9.81 -15.45
CA SER A 132 8.41 10.42 -16.37
C SER A 132 8.67 9.98 -17.80
N VAL A 133 7.58 9.83 -18.55
CA VAL A 133 7.59 9.62 -20.00
C VAL A 133 6.60 10.55 -20.68
N TYR A 134 7.04 11.22 -21.73
CA TYR A 134 6.26 12.19 -22.50
C TYR A 134 6.50 12.00 -24.00
N GLU A 135 5.46 12.08 -24.82
CA GLU A 135 5.57 12.14 -26.28
C GLU A 135 5.30 13.56 -26.75
N ASP A 136 6.27 14.16 -27.43
CA ASP A 136 6.12 15.51 -27.99
C ASP A 136 5.27 15.54 -29.27
N LYS A 137 4.97 16.74 -29.77
CA LYS A 137 4.23 16.98 -31.01
C LYS A 137 4.89 16.36 -32.24
N ALA A 138 6.21 16.17 -32.24
CA ALA A 138 6.93 15.51 -33.32
C ALA A 138 6.94 13.97 -33.21
N GLY A 139 6.37 13.40 -32.13
CA GLY A 139 6.34 11.96 -31.89
C GLY A 139 7.65 11.42 -31.31
N ILE A 140 8.49 12.28 -30.74
CA ILE A 140 9.70 11.92 -30.02
C ILE A 140 9.31 11.60 -28.58
N ILE A 141 9.93 10.55 -28.03
CA ILE A 141 9.69 10.14 -26.65
C ILE A 141 10.79 10.71 -25.76
N TRP A 142 10.38 11.40 -24.70
CA TRP A 142 11.24 12.01 -23.71
C TRP A 142 11.07 11.28 -22.39
N PHE A 143 12.19 10.93 -21.77
CA PHE A 143 12.23 10.26 -20.47
C PHE A 143 12.92 11.14 -19.45
N GLY A 144 12.23 11.39 -18.34
CA GLY A 144 12.82 12.01 -17.17
C GLY A 144 13.51 10.96 -16.32
N THR A 145 14.83 11.04 -16.26
CA THR A 145 15.70 10.08 -15.59
C THR A 145 16.32 10.68 -14.33
N GLY A 146 17.01 9.85 -13.54
CA GLY A 146 17.78 10.31 -12.39
C GLY A 146 18.99 11.18 -12.72
N ASP A 147 19.42 11.27 -13.99
CA ASP A 147 20.54 12.10 -14.45
C ASP A 147 20.15 13.03 -15.60
N GLY A 148 18.93 13.58 -15.55
CA GLY A 148 18.41 14.51 -16.56
C GLY A 148 17.46 13.84 -17.56
N ILE A 149 17.44 14.31 -18.80
CA ILE A 149 16.44 13.90 -19.79
C ILE A 149 17.09 13.05 -20.88
N SER A 150 16.46 11.93 -21.21
CA SER A 150 16.81 11.12 -22.38
C SER A 150 15.77 11.32 -23.49
N ARG A 151 16.21 11.69 -24.69
CA ARG A 151 15.38 11.84 -25.88
C ARG A 151 15.54 10.61 -26.76
N TYR A 152 14.44 9.97 -27.14
CA TYR A 152 14.42 8.82 -28.03
C TYR A 152 13.64 9.12 -29.31
N ASP A 153 14.30 9.01 -30.46
CA ASP A 153 13.71 9.31 -31.77
C ASP A 153 13.14 8.08 -32.51
N GLY A 154 13.05 6.94 -31.81
CA GLY A 154 12.67 5.67 -32.42
C GLY A 154 13.86 4.83 -32.91
N LYS A 155 15.08 5.37 -32.86
CA LYS A 155 16.31 4.66 -33.26
C LYS A 155 17.42 4.76 -32.21
N SER A 156 17.60 5.93 -31.62
CA SER A 156 18.72 6.21 -30.72
C SER A 156 18.36 7.18 -29.61
N PHE A 157 19.11 7.11 -28.52
CA PHE A 157 19.01 8.05 -27.40
C PHE A 157 19.96 9.24 -27.59
N ARG A 158 19.49 10.42 -27.20
CA ARG A 158 20.30 11.60 -26.97
C ARG A 158 20.00 12.13 -25.57
N ASN A 159 21.03 12.22 -24.74
CA ASN A 159 20.88 12.59 -23.34
C ASN A 159 21.25 14.06 -23.11
N PHE A 160 20.52 14.70 -22.21
CA PHE A 160 20.69 16.08 -21.82
C PHE A 160 20.72 16.16 -20.29
N THR A 161 21.80 16.69 -19.75
CA THR A 161 21.88 17.03 -18.32
C THR A 161 21.16 18.35 -18.07
N SER A 162 20.61 18.55 -16.87
CA SER A 162 20.09 19.86 -16.47
C SER A 162 21.16 20.94 -16.69
N PRO A 163 20.80 22.14 -17.19
CA PRO A 163 21.76 23.25 -17.32
C PRO A 163 22.40 23.66 -15.99
N ASN A 164 21.76 23.36 -14.86
CA ASN A 164 22.26 23.72 -13.54
C ASN A 164 22.84 22.48 -12.85
N ALA A 165 24.15 22.51 -12.58
CA ALA A 165 24.72 21.74 -11.48
C ALA A 165 24.12 22.27 -10.16
N PRO A 166 23.92 21.43 -9.12
CA PRO A 166 22.95 21.69 -8.07
C PRO A 166 23.25 22.97 -7.27
N LEU A 167 22.29 23.90 -7.27
CA LEU A 167 22.30 25.11 -6.42
C LEU A 167 22.25 24.76 -4.92
N PHE A 168 21.82 23.54 -4.57
CA PHE A 168 21.77 23.03 -3.20
C PHE A 168 22.19 21.55 -3.16
N TYR A 169 23.47 21.25 -2.96
CA TYR A 169 24.00 20.23 -2.02
C TYR A 169 25.42 19.76 -2.41
N LYS A 170 26.37 20.04 -1.50
CA LYS A 170 27.50 19.16 -1.21
C LYS A 170 26.96 17.98 -0.40
N GLU A 171 27.41 16.76 -0.68
CA GLU A 171 27.09 15.51 0.03
C GLU A 171 25.81 14.76 -0.44
N GLY A 172 25.91 14.13 -1.61
CA GLY A 172 25.50 12.72 -1.74
C GLY A 172 24.06 12.34 -2.12
N ASN A 173 23.14 13.24 -2.48
CA ASN A 173 21.79 12.83 -2.96
C ASN A 173 21.23 13.65 -4.14
N LEU A 174 20.90 12.92 -5.22
CA LEU A 174 19.90 13.04 -6.30
C LEU A 174 19.17 14.39 -6.55
N ASN A 175 19.83 15.38 -7.17
CA ASN A 175 19.18 16.63 -7.62
C ASN A 175 18.68 16.61 -9.07
N ASN A 176 19.07 15.62 -9.87
CA ASN A 176 18.77 15.55 -11.30
C ASN A 176 17.51 14.71 -11.60
N ASP A 177 16.82 14.21 -10.57
CA ASP A 177 15.59 13.45 -10.72
C ASP A 177 14.52 14.33 -11.40
N ILE A 178 14.24 14.01 -12.66
CA ILE A 178 13.19 14.68 -13.42
C ILE A 178 11.83 14.11 -13.00
N ASN A 179 11.03 14.93 -12.33
CA ASN A 179 9.70 14.55 -11.85
C ASN A 179 8.64 14.62 -12.95
N THR A 180 8.72 15.63 -13.82
CA THR A 180 7.70 15.87 -14.85
C THR A 180 8.26 16.58 -16.07
N ILE A 181 7.67 16.30 -17.23
CA ILE A 181 7.98 16.89 -18.54
C ILE A 181 6.66 17.17 -19.25
N ILE A 182 6.48 18.38 -19.77
CA ILE A 182 5.42 18.73 -20.72
C ILE A 182 5.98 19.53 -21.89
N GLU A 183 5.28 19.54 -23.01
CA GLU A 183 5.50 20.48 -24.11
C GLU A 183 4.37 21.50 -24.16
N ASP A 184 4.72 22.79 -24.24
CA ASP A 184 3.73 23.86 -24.38
C ASP A 184 3.24 24.01 -25.83
N LYS A 185 2.19 24.82 -26.07
CA LYS A 185 1.67 25.16 -27.40
C LYS A 185 2.74 25.70 -28.36
N THR A 186 3.78 26.36 -27.86
CA THR A 186 4.88 26.93 -28.66
C THR A 186 5.97 25.92 -29.03
N GLY A 187 5.93 24.72 -28.46
CA GLY A 187 6.90 23.64 -28.71
C GLY A 187 8.08 23.63 -27.74
N LYS A 188 8.04 24.42 -26.65
CA LYS A 188 9.07 24.38 -25.61
C LYS A 188 8.76 23.27 -24.62
N LEU A 189 9.80 22.59 -24.16
CA LEU A 189 9.67 21.62 -23.07
C LEU A 189 9.82 22.32 -21.73
N TRP A 190 8.87 22.08 -20.83
CA TRP A 190 8.89 22.53 -19.45
C TRP A 190 9.15 21.33 -18.55
N VAL A 191 10.14 21.47 -17.67
CA VAL A 191 10.69 20.34 -16.92
C VAL A 191 10.78 20.71 -15.45
N GLY A 192 10.20 19.85 -14.61
CA GLY A 192 10.26 19.97 -13.16
C GLY A 192 11.21 18.93 -12.57
N THR A 193 12.07 19.36 -11.67
CA THR A 193 13.06 18.50 -11.01
C THR A 193 12.99 18.68 -9.49
N GLN A 194 13.76 17.87 -8.75
CA GLN A 194 13.92 18.08 -7.32
C GLN A 194 14.73 19.37 -7.00
N GLY A 195 15.72 19.70 -7.84
CA GLY A 195 16.67 20.78 -7.58
C GLY A 195 16.40 22.10 -8.30
N ASP A 196 15.56 22.11 -9.34
CA ASP A 196 15.18 23.29 -10.13
C ASP A 196 13.92 23.03 -10.99
N ALA A 197 13.55 24.01 -11.81
CA ALA A 197 12.71 23.81 -12.99
C ALA A 197 13.25 24.64 -14.15
N PHE A 198 13.11 24.14 -15.37
CA PHE A 198 13.66 24.80 -16.54
C PHE A 198 12.80 24.62 -17.79
N VAL A 199 13.03 25.53 -18.75
CA VAL A 199 12.47 25.48 -20.11
C VAL A 199 13.56 25.12 -21.11
N TYR A 200 13.23 24.30 -22.09
CA TYR A 200 14.07 23.99 -23.25
C TYR A 200 13.38 24.43 -24.54
N ASP A 201 14.04 25.29 -25.31
CA ASP A 201 13.51 25.87 -26.56
C ASP A 201 13.94 25.13 -27.84
N GLY A 202 14.61 23.98 -27.71
CA GLY A 202 15.19 23.24 -28.83
C GLY A 202 16.69 23.45 -29.02
N GLY A 203 17.28 24.47 -28.39
CA GLY A 203 18.73 24.71 -28.39
C GLY A 203 19.31 25.07 -27.03
N LYS A 204 18.56 25.76 -26.16
CA LYS A 204 19.01 26.28 -24.88
C LYS A 204 18.05 25.86 -23.76
N PHE A 205 18.63 25.56 -22.60
CA PHE A 205 17.90 25.41 -21.36
C PHE A 205 17.95 26.71 -20.54
N THR A 206 16.82 27.11 -19.96
CA THR A 206 16.67 28.33 -19.15
C THR A 206 15.97 28.00 -17.84
N THR A 207 16.62 28.27 -16.71
CA THR A 207 16.07 28.08 -15.36
C THR A 207 14.89 29.01 -15.10
N LEU A 208 13.82 28.46 -14.54
CA LEU A 208 12.67 29.23 -14.08
C LEU A 208 12.97 29.82 -12.70
N THR A 209 12.85 31.13 -12.58
CA THR A 209 13.10 31.85 -11.33
C THR A 209 11.99 32.83 -11.02
N HIS A 210 11.78 33.10 -9.73
CA HIS A 210 10.91 34.15 -9.23
C HIS A 210 11.69 35.04 -8.26
N LYS A 211 11.84 36.32 -8.60
CA LYS A 211 12.64 37.30 -7.82
C LYS A 211 14.09 36.84 -7.59
N GLY A 212 14.67 36.15 -8.57
CA GLY A 212 16.05 35.64 -8.51
C GLY A 212 16.19 34.26 -7.87
N GLU A 213 15.13 33.72 -7.25
CA GLU A 213 15.15 32.39 -6.63
C GLU A 213 14.62 31.32 -7.60
N PRO A 214 15.29 30.16 -7.72
CA PRO A 214 14.82 29.06 -8.55
C PRO A 214 13.59 28.37 -7.96
N PHE A 215 12.70 27.86 -8.82
CA PHE A 215 11.67 26.94 -8.36
C PHE A 215 12.29 25.59 -8.00
N LEU A 216 12.06 25.13 -6.78
CA LEU A 216 12.59 23.87 -6.25
C LEU A 216 11.48 22.82 -6.08
N ASP A 217 11.89 21.55 -6.07
CA ASP A 217 11.04 20.40 -5.81
C ASP A 217 9.72 20.44 -6.60
N VAL A 218 9.82 20.65 -7.91
CA VAL A 218 8.67 20.82 -8.81
C VAL A 218 8.18 19.45 -9.25
N TRP A 219 6.96 19.10 -8.86
CA TRP A 219 6.33 17.80 -9.13
C TRP A 219 5.31 17.86 -10.26
N GLY A 220 4.52 18.93 -10.30
CA GLY A 220 3.48 19.12 -11.30
C GLY A 220 3.80 20.31 -12.20
N ILE A 221 3.66 20.12 -13.51
CA ILE A 221 3.62 21.21 -14.49
C ILE A 221 2.48 20.91 -15.47
N MET A 222 1.71 21.93 -15.84
CA MET A 222 0.62 21.83 -16.80
C MET A 222 0.47 23.15 -17.58
N GLU A 223 0.17 23.09 -18.87
CA GLU A 223 -0.32 24.24 -19.62
C GLU A 223 -1.86 24.24 -19.64
N ASP A 224 -2.49 25.36 -19.26
CA ASP A 224 -3.95 25.51 -19.38
C ASP A 224 -4.41 25.90 -20.80
N ARG A 225 -5.72 25.89 -21.04
CA ARG A 225 -6.30 26.25 -22.34
C ARG A 225 -6.00 27.68 -22.76
N LYS A 226 -5.82 28.60 -21.83
CA LYS A 226 -5.44 30.00 -22.11
C LYS A 226 -3.95 30.15 -22.43
N GLY A 227 -3.15 29.10 -22.24
CA GLY A 227 -1.71 29.08 -22.49
C GLY A 227 -0.88 29.51 -21.30
N ASN A 228 -1.47 29.60 -20.11
CA ASN A 228 -0.69 29.83 -18.89
C ASN A 228 -0.02 28.52 -18.47
N ILE A 229 1.18 28.64 -17.91
CA ILE A 229 1.88 27.50 -17.31
C ILE A 229 1.60 27.49 -15.81
N TRP A 230 1.08 26.36 -15.35
CA TRP A 230 0.93 26.03 -13.95
C TRP A 230 2.08 25.16 -13.52
N LEU A 231 2.66 25.48 -12.37
CA LEU A 231 3.72 24.68 -11.77
C LEU A 231 3.49 24.57 -10.27
N SER A 232 3.81 23.40 -9.72
CA SER A 232 3.73 23.17 -8.30
C SER A 232 4.95 22.50 -7.75
N GLY A 233 5.49 23.08 -6.67
CA GLY A 233 6.55 22.48 -5.89
C GLY A 233 6.19 22.37 -4.40
N PHE A 234 6.75 21.38 -3.72
CA PHE A 234 6.53 21.22 -2.28
C PHE A 234 7.38 22.18 -1.46
N ASN A 235 6.82 22.59 -0.32
CA ASN A 235 7.57 23.27 0.72
C ASN A 235 8.39 22.23 1.51
N GLY A 236 9.44 21.67 0.90
CA GLY A 236 10.40 20.78 1.58
C GLY A 236 11.18 21.47 2.71
N TRP A 237 11.93 20.69 3.51
CA TRP A 237 12.64 21.13 4.72
C TRP A 237 13.48 22.40 4.48
N LYS A 238 13.11 23.49 5.16
CA LYS A 238 13.43 24.92 4.93
C LYS A 238 12.47 25.56 3.93
N VAL A 239 11.55 26.37 4.48
CA VAL A 239 10.51 27.14 3.80
C VAL A 239 11.09 27.89 2.59
N SER A 240 11.10 27.23 1.42
CA SER A 240 11.43 27.89 0.16
C SER A 240 10.31 28.87 -0.17
N GLN A 241 10.66 30.07 -0.62
CA GLN A 241 9.66 31.07 -1.03
C GLN A 241 8.87 30.62 -2.28
N THR A 242 9.42 29.67 -3.05
CA THR A 242 8.88 29.23 -4.34
C THR A 242 7.98 28.00 -4.25
N GLY A 243 7.78 27.38 -3.09
CA GLY A 243 6.82 26.28 -2.97
C GLY A 243 5.36 26.78 -3.02
N GLY A 244 4.45 25.85 -3.30
CA GLY A 244 3.02 26.12 -3.54
C GLY A 244 2.59 25.87 -4.98
N LEU A 245 1.41 26.39 -5.33
CA LEU A 245 0.83 26.36 -6.67
C LEU A 245 0.99 27.73 -7.33
N TRP A 246 1.63 27.78 -8.48
CA TRP A 246 1.94 29.00 -9.21
C TRP A 246 1.37 28.96 -10.63
N ARG A 247 1.00 30.14 -11.14
CA ARG A 247 0.59 30.37 -12.53
C ARG A 247 1.52 31.38 -13.19
N TYR A 248 1.93 31.10 -14.42
CA TYR A 248 2.73 31.95 -15.28
C TYR A 248 1.95 32.31 -16.55
N ASP A 249 1.74 33.60 -16.77
CA ASP A 249 0.94 34.11 -17.90
C ASP A 249 1.78 34.48 -19.15
N GLY A 250 3.05 34.07 -19.18
CA GLY A 250 4.02 34.50 -20.21
C GLY A 250 4.84 35.73 -19.81
N SER A 251 4.50 36.40 -18.70
CA SER A 251 5.26 37.53 -18.16
C SER A 251 5.59 37.37 -16.67
N THR A 252 4.61 36.95 -15.86
CA THR A 252 4.69 37.05 -14.40
C THR A 252 4.26 35.75 -13.74
N PHE A 253 5.03 35.31 -12.74
CA PHE A 253 4.62 34.23 -11.84
C PHE A 253 3.74 34.77 -10.70
N THR A 254 2.52 34.25 -10.61
CA THR A 254 1.56 34.55 -9.55
C THR A 254 1.36 33.31 -8.67
N LYS A 255 1.54 33.44 -7.35
CA LYS A 255 1.25 32.34 -6.41
C LYS A 255 -0.26 32.27 -6.19
N VAL A 256 -0.86 31.15 -6.58
CA VAL A 256 -2.30 30.89 -6.50
C VAL A 256 -2.67 30.20 -5.19
N SER A 257 -1.79 29.34 -4.67
CA SER A 257 -1.94 28.75 -3.34
C SER A 257 -0.58 28.50 -2.69
N GLN A 258 -0.54 28.52 -1.35
CA GLN A 258 0.61 28.07 -0.58
C GLN A 258 0.73 26.53 -0.57
N ARG A 259 -0.33 25.82 -0.97
CA ARG A 259 -0.38 24.36 -1.03
C ARG A 259 0.32 23.88 -2.31
N GLY A 260 1.34 23.05 -2.13
CA GLY A 260 1.97 22.32 -3.23
C GLY A 260 1.11 21.11 -3.64
N ALA A 261 1.37 20.60 -4.84
CA ALA A 261 0.66 19.49 -5.45
C ALA A 261 1.63 18.57 -6.20
N TYR A 262 1.32 17.27 -6.18
CA TYR A 262 1.98 16.26 -7.00
C TYR A 262 1.53 16.35 -8.46
N THR A 263 0.22 16.43 -8.68
CA THR A 263 -0.36 16.49 -10.03
C THR A 263 -1.31 17.68 -10.14
N ILE A 264 -1.35 18.29 -11.32
CA ILE A 264 -2.26 19.39 -11.68
C ILE A 264 -2.95 19.00 -12.99
N ILE A 265 -4.27 19.11 -13.07
CA ILE A 265 -5.03 19.02 -14.32
C ILE A 265 -6.03 20.18 -14.45
N GLU A 266 -6.42 20.53 -15.68
CA GLU A 266 -7.54 21.42 -15.99
C GLU A 266 -8.69 20.57 -16.54
N ASP A 267 -9.87 20.66 -15.91
CA ASP A 267 -11.04 19.91 -16.36
C ASP A 267 -11.75 20.59 -17.55
N LYS A 268 -12.70 19.90 -18.18
CA LYS A 268 -13.53 20.46 -19.29
C LYS A 268 -14.25 21.75 -18.95
N LYS A 269 -14.53 22.02 -17.67
CA LYS A 269 -15.21 23.23 -17.21
C LYS A 269 -14.23 24.38 -16.91
N GLY A 270 -12.92 24.13 -16.98
CA GLY A 270 -11.87 25.11 -16.73
C GLY A 270 -11.46 25.21 -15.26
N ASN A 271 -11.90 24.29 -14.40
CA ASN A 271 -11.43 24.22 -13.02
C ASN A 271 -10.04 23.60 -13.00
N ILE A 272 -9.23 24.02 -12.03
CA ILE A 272 -7.93 23.40 -11.77
C ILE A 272 -8.10 22.39 -10.64
N TRP A 273 -7.59 21.18 -10.87
CA TRP A 273 -7.61 20.11 -9.90
C TRP A 273 -6.19 19.76 -9.49
N THR A 274 -6.01 19.50 -8.20
CA THR A 274 -4.72 19.16 -7.62
C THR A 274 -4.82 18.02 -6.62
N THR A 275 -3.78 17.20 -6.58
CA THR A 275 -3.52 16.25 -5.48
C THR A 275 -2.32 16.75 -4.67
N GLY A 276 -2.50 17.10 -3.40
CA GLY A 276 -1.44 17.77 -2.65
C GLY A 276 -1.75 17.98 -1.17
N SER A 277 -0.80 18.50 -0.42
CA SER A 277 -0.94 18.69 1.03
C SER A 277 -2.04 19.69 1.36
N VAL A 278 -2.93 19.35 2.29
CA VAL A 278 -3.93 20.30 2.82
C VAL A 278 -3.28 21.41 3.63
N ASN A 279 -2.16 21.10 4.27
CA ASN A 279 -1.41 22.02 5.09
C ASN A 279 0.06 22.06 4.62
N PRO A 280 0.57 23.23 4.17
CA PRO A 280 1.98 23.42 3.85
C PRO A 280 2.95 23.02 4.98
N ALA A 281 2.53 23.13 6.24
CA ALA A 281 3.32 22.77 7.42
C ALA A 281 3.17 21.30 7.84
N ASN A 282 2.14 20.59 7.37
CA ASN A 282 1.92 19.17 7.66
C ASN A 282 1.59 18.41 6.37
N TRP A 283 2.63 17.85 5.76
CA TRP A 283 2.60 17.16 4.48
C TRP A 283 2.02 15.74 4.53
N ASN A 284 1.70 15.23 5.72
CA ASN A 284 1.20 13.86 5.88
C ASN A 284 -0.24 13.71 5.39
N ILE A 285 -1.05 14.77 5.47
CA ILE A 285 -2.44 14.76 5.02
C ILE A 285 -2.51 15.47 3.67
N GLN A 286 -3.05 14.76 2.68
CA GLN A 286 -3.21 15.24 1.33
C GLN A 286 -4.69 15.29 0.97
N ALA A 287 -5.05 16.06 -0.05
CA ALA A 287 -6.40 16.15 -0.56
C ALA A 287 -6.45 16.23 -2.08
N LEU A 288 -7.59 15.79 -2.58
CA LEU A 288 -8.08 16.13 -3.92
C LEU A 288 -8.80 17.47 -3.79
N SER A 289 -8.22 18.52 -4.38
CA SER A 289 -8.74 19.88 -4.31
C SER A 289 -9.15 20.38 -5.69
N ARG A 290 -10.28 21.08 -5.75
CA ARG A 290 -10.77 21.79 -6.94
C ARG A 290 -10.73 23.29 -6.72
N TYR A 291 -10.05 24.01 -7.60
CA TYR A 291 -10.04 25.46 -7.69
C TYR A 291 -11.07 25.88 -8.73
N ASP A 292 -12.04 26.67 -8.30
CA ASP A 292 -13.17 27.07 -9.14
C ASP A 292 -12.75 28.03 -10.26
N ALA A 293 -13.15 27.70 -11.49
CA ALA A 293 -12.78 28.41 -12.71
C ALA A 293 -13.13 29.92 -12.66
N ASP A 294 -14.26 30.28 -12.07
CA ASP A 294 -14.75 31.66 -12.02
C ASP A 294 -13.93 32.52 -11.05
N SER A 295 -13.38 31.89 -10.01
CA SER A 295 -12.57 32.55 -8.98
C SER A 295 -11.05 32.44 -9.22
N LEU A 296 -10.62 31.64 -10.19
CA LEU A 296 -9.21 31.22 -10.38
C LEU A 296 -8.21 32.37 -10.57
N TYR A 297 -8.70 33.52 -11.05
CA TYR A 297 -7.90 34.73 -11.30
C TYR A 297 -8.09 35.82 -10.24
N SER A 298 -8.92 35.56 -9.22
CA SER A 298 -9.08 36.44 -8.08
C SER A 298 -7.89 36.34 -7.12
N LYS A 299 -7.81 37.28 -6.15
CA LYS A 299 -6.75 37.28 -5.14
C LYS A 299 -6.79 36.03 -4.25
N GLU A 300 -7.99 35.51 -4.00
CA GLU A 300 -8.23 34.35 -3.15
C GLU A 300 -9.21 33.40 -3.87
N PRO A 301 -8.69 32.49 -4.72
CA PRO A 301 -9.55 31.55 -5.44
C PRO A 301 -10.30 30.65 -4.47
N THR A 302 -11.55 30.35 -4.81
CA THR A 302 -12.39 29.40 -4.08
C THR A 302 -11.86 27.99 -4.30
N VAL A 303 -11.57 27.30 -3.19
CA VAL A 303 -11.05 25.94 -3.21
C VAL A 303 -12.00 25.03 -2.45
N THR A 304 -12.39 23.93 -3.10
CA THR A 304 -13.19 22.87 -2.50
C THR A 304 -12.33 21.62 -2.32
N GLU A 305 -12.25 21.11 -1.10
CA GLU A 305 -11.65 19.81 -0.81
C GLU A 305 -12.70 18.71 -0.99
N ILE A 306 -12.46 17.82 -1.95
CA ILE A 306 -13.39 16.73 -2.29
C ILE A 306 -13.15 15.52 -1.40
N MET A 307 -11.88 15.17 -1.17
CA MET A 307 -11.49 14.05 -0.32
C MET A 307 -10.13 14.35 0.30
N SER A 308 -9.90 13.89 1.53
CA SER A 308 -8.58 13.91 2.17
C SER A 308 -8.12 12.48 2.48
N GLY A 309 -6.81 12.25 2.45
CA GLY A 309 -6.22 10.95 2.71
C GLY A 309 -4.71 10.97 2.63
N ASN A 310 -4.12 9.78 2.45
CA ASN A 310 -2.67 9.59 2.41
C ASN A 310 -2.20 9.37 0.96
N ALA A 311 -1.12 10.05 0.58
CA ALA A 311 -0.40 9.90 -0.69
C ALA A 311 -1.30 9.95 -1.94
N PHE A 312 -2.03 11.05 -2.12
CA PHE A 312 -2.77 11.30 -3.35
C PHE A 312 -1.83 11.77 -4.45
N MET A 313 -1.82 11.07 -5.59
CA MET A 313 -0.86 11.32 -6.67
C MET A 313 -1.54 11.47 -8.04
N GLY A 314 -1.38 10.51 -8.95
CA GLY A 314 -1.86 10.60 -10.33
C GLY A 314 -3.29 11.11 -10.43
N LEU A 315 -3.56 11.92 -11.44
CA LEU A 315 -4.81 12.65 -11.60
C LEU A 315 -5.17 12.73 -13.09
N LEU A 316 -6.41 12.43 -13.44
CA LEU A 316 -6.90 12.44 -14.82
C LEU A 316 -8.39 12.79 -14.87
N GLU A 317 -8.81 13.63 -15.81
CA GLU A 317 -10.21 13.72 -16.20
C GLU A 317 -10.50 12.69 -17.31
N ALA A 318 -11.41 11.75 -17.05
CA ALA A 318 -11.83 10.74 -18.01
C ALA A 318 -12.78 11.31 -19.08
N ASN A 319 -13.09 10.50 -20.10
CA ASN A 319 -13.95 10.93 -21.20
C ASN A 319 -15.38 11.31 -20.75
N ASP A 320 -15.90 10.62 -19.74
CA ASP A 320 -17.20 10.89 -19.13
C ASP A 320 -17.20 12.12 -18.21
N GLY A 321 -16.04 12.75 -17.97
CA GLY A 321 -15.88 13.90 -17.09
C GLY A 321 -15.61 13.54 -15.63
N SER A 322 -15.52 12.25 -15.29
CA SER A 322 -15.12 11.84 -13.94
C SER A 322 -13.64 12.12 -13.69
N ILE A 323 -13.31 12.52 -12.46
CA ILE A 323 -11.94 12.78 -12.02
C ILE A 323 -11.39 11.53 -11.37
N TRP A 324 -10.40 10.91 -12.01
CA TRP A 324 -9.68 9.74 -11.52
C TRP A 324 -8.44 10.16 -10.77
N PHE A 325 -8.21 9.55 -9.61
CA PHE A 325 -7.06 9.86 -8.78
C PHE A 325 -6.50 8.63 -8.05
N GLY A 326 -5.19 8.61 -7.90
CA GLY A 326 -4.47 7.57 -7.16
C GLY A 326 -4.27 7.95 -5.70
N SER A 327 -4.27 6.97 -4.81
CA SER A 327 -3.93 7.12 -3.38
C SER A 327 -2.90 6.08 -2.92
N ALA A 328 -2.51 6.11 -1.64
CA ALA A 328 -1.74 5.04 -0.99
C ALA A 328 -2.40 3.64 -1.07
N THR A 329 -3.72 3.58 -1.22
CA THR A 329 -4.53 2.36 -1.09
C THR A 329 -5.12 1.86 -2.40
N GLY A 330 -5.07 2.65 -3.47
CA GLY A 330 -5.60 2.22 -4.76
C GLY A 330 -5.99 3.38 -5.66
N VAL A 331 -7.00 3.15 -6.49
CA VAL A 331 -7.53 4.12 -7.45
C VAL A 331 -9.00 4.44 -7.17
N TYR A 332 -9.34 5.71 -7.35
CA TYR A 332 -10.66 6.26 -7.09
C TYR A 332 -11.13 7.07 -8.30
N SER A 333 -12.45 7.19 -8.49
CA SER A 333 -13.04 8.17 -9.39
C SER A 333 -14.09 9.00 -8.70
N TYR A 334 -14.17 10.27 -9.06
CA TYR A 334 -15.19 11.21 -8.60
C TYR A 334 -16.02 11.73 -9.77
N ASP A 335 -17.33 11.49 -9.76
CA ASP A 335 -18.25 11.90 -10.84
C ASP A 335 -18.86 13.30 -10.65
N GLY A 336 -18.46 14.02 -9.60
CA GLY A 336 -19.07 15.28 -9.18
C GLY A 336 -19.98 15.15 -7.95
N ASN A 337 -20.40 13.93 -7.59
CA ASN A 337 -21.23 13.65 -6.42
C ASN A 337 -20.69 12.46 -5.60
N THR A 338 -20.25 11.40 -6.27
CA THR A 338 -19.93 10.09 -5.70
C THR A 338 -18.45 9.80 -5.89
N ILE A 339 -17.78 9.30 -4.85
CA ILE A 339 -16.43 8.73 -4.97
C ILE A 339 -16.58 7.23 -5.11
N THR A 340 -16.27 6.71 -6.29
CA THR A 340 -16.16 5.26 -6.53
C THR A 340 -14.77 4.82 -6.13
N ASP A 341 -14.71 3.86 -5.22
CA ASP A 341 -13.48 3.17 -4.84
C ASP A 341 -13.42 1.86 -5.64
N PHE A 342 -12.44 1.73 -6.53
CA PHE A 342 -12.27 0.52 -7.35
C PHE A 342 -11.49 -0.58 -6.62
N TYR A 343 -11.22 -0.39 -5.33
CA TYR A 343 -10.66 -1.41 -4.46
C TYR A 343 -11.69 -2.03 -3.51
N ASN A 344 -12.80 -1.35 -3.18
CA ASN A 344 -13.66 -1.75 -2.05
C ASN A 344 -14.99 -2.40 -2.47
N LYS A 345 -15.65 -3.16 -1.59
CA LYS A 345 -16.50 -4.32 -1.95
C LYS A 345 -16.36 -5.52 -1.01
N GLU A 346 -15.90 -5.35 0.25
CA GLU A 346 -15.52 -6.40 1.23
C GLU A 346 -14.01 -6.68 1.32
N GLY A 347 -13.31 -5.97 2.22
CA GLY A 347 -11.86 -6.09 2.45
C GLY A 347 -11.34 -7.44 2.98
N GLN A 348 -12.19 -8.45 3.15
CA GLN A 348 -11.79 -9.81 3.58
C GLN A 348 -11.55 -10.71 2.37
N LYS A 349 -10.29 -11.08 2.14
CA LYS A 349 -9.90 -12.10 1.17
C LYS A 349 -9.99 -13.49 1.80
N LYS A 350 -10.70 -14.40 1.16
CA LYS A 350 -10.78 -15.82 1.56
C LYS A 350 -9.63 -16.63 0.94
N TYR A 351 -8.89 -17.32 1.79
CA TYR A 351 -7.83 -18.25 1.41
C TYR A 351 -8.27 -19.65 1.79
N ILE A 352 -8.15 -20.61 0.89
CA ILE A 352 -8.44 -22.02 1.17
C ILE A 352 -7.18 -22.69 1.67
N ILE A 353 -7.30 -23.46 2.75
CA ILE A 353 -6.20 -24.23 3.31
C ILE A 353 -5.81 -25.34 2.34
N ASP A 354 -4.53 -25.37 1.98
CA ASP A 354 -3.90 -26.46 1.24
C ASP A 354 -3.60 -27.59 2.22
N THR A 355 -4.47 -28.58 2.26
CA THR A 355 -4.40 -29.72 3.20
C THR A 355 -3.15 -30.56 2.99
N MET A 356 -2.56 -30.56 1.80
CA MET A 356 -1.35 -31.32 1.49
C MET A 356 -0.06 -30.64 1.97
N GLN A 357 -0.10 -29.32 2.17
CA GLN A 357 1.06 -28.53 2.62
C GLN A 357 0.94 -28.07 4.08
N SER A 358 -0.25 -28.20 4.66
CA SER A 358 -0.55 -27.85 6.03
C SER A 358 -0.35 -29.06 6.94
N VAL A 359 0.14 -28.82 8.15
CA VAL A 359 0.42 -29.88 9.13
C VAL A 359 0.01 -29.39 10.52
N VAL A 360 -0.68 -30.26 11.26
CA VAL A 360 -0.91 -30.09 12.70
C VAL A 360 -0.25 -31.28 13.41
N ILE A 361 0.66 -30.98 14.33
CA ILE A 361 1.29 -31.98 15.18
C ILE A 361 0.77 -31.76 16.58
N TRP A 362 0.16 -32.78 17.17
CA TRP A 362 -0.16 -32.75 18.60
C TRP A 362 1.00 -33.37 19.39
N LYS A 363 1.32 -32.78 20.53
CA LYS A 363 2.20 -33.34 21.54
C LYS A 363 1.49 -33.26 22.88
N SER A 364 1.26 -34.40 23.52
CA SER A 364 0.85 -34.42 24.91
C SER A 364 1.99 -34.88 25.79
N SER A 365 2.05 -34.33 27.00
CA SER A 365 2.86 -34.86 28.07
C SER A 365 1.90 -35.64 28.97
N MET A 366 1.99 -36.97 29.02
CA MET A 366 1.38 -37.70 30.13
C MET A 366 2.38 -37.64 31.27
N LEU A 367 2.04 -36.96 32.36
CA LEU A 367 2.90 -36.86 33.53
C LEU A 367 2.81 -38.14 34.37
N LEU A 368 3.13 -39.27 33.75
CA LEU A 368 3.51 -40.51 34.41
C LEU A 368 4.61 -41.12 33.54
N GLY A 369 5.82 -40.56 33.66
CA GLY A 369 6.96 -41.34 33.24
C GLY A 369 6.95 -42.65 34.02
N ALA A 370 6.96 -43.78 33.33
CA ALA A 370 7.05 -45.06 34.01
C ALA A 370 8.47 -45.18 34.57
N TRP A 371 8.61 -45.39 35.87
CA TRP A 371 9.90 -45.61 36.51
C TRP A 371 9.95 -47.05 37.01
N GLU A 372 11.03 -47.76 36.69
CA GLU A 372 11.36 -49.02 37.33
C GLU A 372 12.65 -48.83 38.14
N GLY A 373 12.49 -48.73 39.46
CA GLY A 373 13.58 -48.29 40.34
C GLY A 373 13.99 -46.85 40.06
N SER A 374 15.25 -46.63 39.66
CA SER A 374 15.82 -45.32 39.32
C SER A 374 15.95 -45.08 37.81
N VAL A 375 15.37 -45.95 36.97
CA VAL A 375 15.43 -45.87 35.51
C VAL A 375 14.09 -45.34 34.98
N LEU A 376 14.15 -44.24 34.22
CA LEU A 376 13.01 -43.72 33.48
C LEU A 376 12.79 -44.61 32.25
N LEU A 377 11.64 -45.30 32.19
CA LEU A 377 11.25 -46.15 31.07
C LEU A 377 10.72 -45.32 29.88
N GLY A 378 10.15 -44.15 30.15
CA GLY A 378 9.71 -43.18 29.16
C GLY A 378 9.11 -41.97 29.85
N ASP A 379 9.06 -40.80 29.20
CA ASP A 379 8.51 -39.57 29.79
C ASP A 379 6.99 -39.45 29.66
N GLY A 380 6.33 -40.48 29.11
CA GLY A 380 4.89 -40.51 28.86
C GLY A 380 4.45 -39.53 27.78
N SER A 381 5.37 -38.89 27.05
CA SER A 381 4.99 -37.99 25.97
C SER A 381 4.54 -38.78 24.74
N SER A 382 3.51 -38.26 24.08
CA SER A 382 2.99 -38.82 22.83
C SER A 382 2.95 -37.73 21.79
N THR A 383 3.28 -38.10 20.57
CA THR A 383 3.18 -37.23 19.40
C THR A 383 2.42 -37.94 18.29
N GLY A 384 1.76 -37.16 17.45
CA GLY A 384 1.11 -37.67 16.25
C GLY A 384 0.75 -36.54 15.30
N ASP A 385 0.50 -36.93 14.06
CA ASP A 385 0.01 -36.03 13.02
C ASP A 385 -1.53 -35.99 13.07
N VAL A 386 -2.09 -34.82 12.83
CA VAL A 386 -3.54 -34.60 12.70
C VAL A 386 -3.80 -34.05 11.31
N ASP A 387 -4.56 -34.79 10.51
CA ASP A 387 -4.85 -34.41 9.13
C ASP A 387 -5.83 -33.24 9.12
N ILE A 388 -5.61 -32.29 8.22
CA ILE A 388 -6.56 -31.20 7.99
C ILE A 388 -7.52 -31.63 6.89
N LEU A 389 -8.82 -31.64 7.19
CA LEU A 389 -9.86 -32.02 6.24
C LEU A 389 -10.16 -30.89 5.26
N LYS A 390 -10.34 -29.68 5.79
CA LYS A 390 -10.61 -28.45 5.03
C LYS A 390 -10.50 -27.24 5.95
N GLY A 391 -10.47 -26.05 5.35
CA GLY A 391 -10.64 -24.81 6.09
C GLY A 391 -10.34 -23.59 5.25
N GLU A 392 -10.52 -22.43 5.87
CA GLU A 392 -10.34 -21.13 5.26
C GLU A 392 -9.75 -20.10 6.22
N LEU A 393 -8.99 -19.16 5.68
CA LEU A 393 -8.52 -17.98 6.39
C LEU A 393 -9.11 -16.72 5.75
N LEU A 394 -9.52 -15.76 6.58
CA LEU A 394 -9.99 -14.45 6.18
C LEU A 394 -8.91 -13.42 6.46
N ILE A 395 -8.47 -12.74 5.41
CA ILE A 395 -7.32 -11.82 5.46
C ILE A 395 -7.72 -10.45 4.93
N GLU A 396 -7.50 -9.42 5.73
CA GLU A 396 -7.78 -8.01 5.40
C GLU A 396 -6.53 -7.17 5.56
N ASN A 397 -6.16 -6.41 4.53
CA ASN A 397 -4.98 -5.53 4.54
C ASN A 397 -3.68 -6.24 4.99
N SER A 398 -3.50 -7.52 4.62
CA SER A 398 -2.37 -8.38 5.04
C SER A 398 -2.37 -8.76 6.53
N HIS A 399 -3.51 -8.63 7.20
CA HIS A 399 -3.74 -9.08 8.57
C HIS A 399 -4.74 -10.24 8.56
N LEU A 400 -4.48 -11.26 9.38
CA LEU A 400 -5.47 -12.29 9.67
C LEU A 400 -6.60 -11.67 10.49
N VAL A 401 -7.84 -11.79 10.02
CA VAL A 401 -9.02 -11.22 10.70
C VAL A 401 -10.08 -12.27 11.04
N GLY A 402 -9.96 -13.48 10.51
CA GLY A 402 -10.85 -14.60 10.81
C GLY A 402 -10.47 -15.89 10.07
N GLY A 403 -11.30 -16.92 10.17
CA GLY A 403 -11.10 -18.21 9.51
C GLY A 403 -11.55 -19.39 10.36
N ALA A 404 -11.63 -20.56 9.74
CA ALA A 404 -11.97 -21.81 10.42
C ALA A 404 -11.21 -22.99 9.81
N VAL A 405 -10.81 -23.95 10.65
CA VAL A 405 -10.10 -25.18 10.25
C VAL A 405 -10.83 -26.38 10.84
N GLU A 406 -11.04 -27.40 10.01
CA GLU A 406 -11.52 -28.72 10.43
C GLU A 406 -10.39 -29.74 10.31
N VAL A 407 -10.17 -30.52 11.36
CA VAL A 407 -9.15 -31.57 11.44
C VAL A 407 -9.79 -32.93 11.69
N ASP A 408 -9.21 -33.98 11.09
CA ASP A 408 -9.59 -35.37 11.31
C ASP A 408 -8.83 -35.90 12.52
N MET A 409 -9.55 -36.22 13.58
CA MET A 409 -8.94 -36.75 14.79
C MET A 409 -8.56 -38.22 14.62
N ASN A 410 -9.18 -38.97 13.70
CA ASN A 410 -8.88 -40.41 13.52
C ASN A 410 -7.46 -40.66 13.03
N THR A 411 -6.84 -39.66 12.40
CA THR A 411 -5.49 -39.79 11.83
C THR A 411 -4.41 -39.63 12.88
N ILE A 412 -4.79 -39.36 14.14
CA ILE A 412 -3.88 -39.38 15.28
C ILE A 412 -3.31 -40.79 15.42
N GLU A 413 -2.17 -41.03 14.78
CA GLU A 413 -1.30 -42.15 15.07
C GLU A 413 -0.64 -41.89 16.42
N GLN A 414 -1.01 -42.68 17.43
CA GLN A 414 -0.38 -42.60 18.74
C GLN A 414 1.00 -43.26 18.67
N LYS A 415 2.03 -42.44 18.43
CA LYS A 415 3.41 -42.88 18.53
C LYS A 415 3.88 -42.63 19.96
N PHE A 416 3.99 -43.73 20.71
CA PHE A 416 4.68 -43.74 21.99
C PHE A 416 6.16 -43.96 21.72
N ASP A 417 7.01 -43.17 22.36
CA ASP A 417 8.46 -43.44 22.35
C ASP A 417 8.79 -44.79 23.01
N ASP A 418 7.90 -45.29 23.90
CA ASP A 418 7.91 -46.67 24.44
C ASP A 418 6.46 -47.23 24.55
N PRO A 419 6.09 -48.33 23.85
CA PRO A 419 4.71 -48.83 23.77
C PRO A 419 4.27 -49.72 24.95
N GLY A 420 4.81 -49.51 26.15
CA GLY A 420 4.49 -50.31 27.34
C GLY A 420 2.98 -50.48 27.65
N PRO A 421 2.59 -51.52 28.42
CA PRO A 421 1.20 -51.96 28.60
C PRO A 421 0.25 -50.97 29.31
N HIS A 422 0.78 -49.86 29.82
CA HIS A 422 0.04 -48.82 30.55
C HIS A 422 -0.23 -47.55 29.74
N ASN A 423 0.25 -47.49 28.50
CA ASN A 423 0.10 -46.34 27.62
C ASN A 423 -1.22 -46.40 26.85
N LYS A 424 -2.34 -46.14 27.54
CA LYS A 424 -3.65 -45.95 26.91
C LYS A 424 -4.03 -44.46 26.89
N PRO A 425 -4.55 -43.95 25.76
CA PRO A 425 -5.04 -42.58 25.64
C PRO A 425 -6.25 -42.33 26.58
N PRO A 426 -6.48 -41.08 27.03
CA PRO A 426 -7.70 -40.71 27.76
C PRO A 426 -8.95 -40.92 26.89
N GLU A 427 -10.11 -41.22 27.49
CA GLU A 427 -11.37 -41.43 26.76
C GLU A 427 -11.79 -40.24 25.88
N ILE A 428 -11.38 -39.01 26.21
CA ILE A 428 -11.69 -37.79 25.42
C ILE A 428 -10.83 -37.67 24.14
N PHE A 429 -9.80 -38.50 23.99
CA PHE A 429 -9.07 -38.70 22.74
C PHE A 429 -9.41 -40.08 22.14
N ASP A 430 -10.59 -40.63 22.45
CA ASP A 430 -11.17 -41.74 21.69
C ASP A 430 -11.64 -41.19 20.34
N VAL A 431 -10.67 -41.02 19.45
CA VAL A 431 -10.83 -40.44 18.11
C VAL A 431 -11.94 -41.11 17.29
N LYS A 432 -12.27 -42.37 17.62
CA LYS A 432 -13.34 -43.14 16.97
C LYS A 432 -14.75 -42.64 17.32
N LYS A 433 -14.94 -41.95 18.44
CA LYS A 433 -16.23 -41.35 18.83
C LYS A 433 -16.43 -39.97 18.24
N PHE A 434 -15.35 -39.25 17.96
CA PHE A 434 -15.38 -37.85 17.51
C PHE A 434 -14.38 -37.62 16.39
N PRO A 435 -14.76 -37.99 15.16
CA PRO A 435 -13.83 -38.02 14.04
C PRO A 435 -13.35 -36.62 13.61
N VAL A 436 -14.07 -35.55 13.95
CA VAL A 436 -13.79 -34.19 13.47
C VAL A 436 -13.78 -33.18 14.61
N SER A 437 -12.77 -32.30 14.62
CA SER A 437 -12.70 -31.12 15.50
C SER A 437 -12.58 -29.83 14.69
N THR A 438 -13.10 -28.72 15.22
CA THR A 438 -13.10 -27.41 14.54
C THR A 438 -12.44 -26.34 15.39
N PHE A 439 -11.59 -25.52 14.78
CA PHE A 439 -11.07 -24.29 15.37
C PHE A 439 -11.53 -23.08 14.55
N ALA A 440 -12.25 -22.15 15.19
CA ALA A 440 -12.75 -20.92 14.56
C ALA A 440 -12.11 -19.68 15.17
N ILE A 441 -11.49 -18.83 14.35
CA ILE A 441 -10.83 -17.60 14.78
C ILE A 441 -11.90 -16.53 15.02
N THR A 442 -11.91 -15.95 16.22
CA THR A 442 -12.91 -14.94 16.61
C THR A 442 -12.30 -13.55 16.84
N LYS A 443 -10.99 -13.47 17.13
CA LYS A 443 -10.28 -12.19 17.30
C LYS A 443 -8.78 -12.36 17.04
N VAL A 444 -8.16 -11.34 16.46
CA VAL A 444 -6.69 -11.25 16.28
C VAL A 444 -6.19 -9.90 16.79
N GLU A 445 -5.22 -9.92 17.68
CA GLU A 445 -4.58 -8.72 18.25
C GLU A 445 -3.17 -8.54 17.65
N THR A 446 -2.89 -7.36 17.11
CA THR A 446 -1.57 -6.97 16.58
C THR A 446 -0.85 -6.00 17.51
N TRP A 447 0.48 -6.05 17.55
CA TRP A 447 1.27 -5.10 18.34
C TRP A 447 1.27 -3.71 17.71
N ASN A 448 0.80 -2.70 18.46
CA ASN A 448 0.70 -1.26 18.13
C ASN A 448 -0.28 -0.87 17.01
N GLU A 449 -1.42 -0.30 17.42
CA GLU A 449 -2.25 0.54 16.56
C GLU A 449 -1.43 1.72 16.03
N GLY A 450 -1.04 1.66 14.75
CA GLY A 450 -0.67 2.88 14.01
C GLY A 450 0.67 2.94 13.32
N ASN A 451 1.57 1.94 13.33
CA ASN A 451 2.76 1.99 12.46
C ASN A 451 3.53 0.66 12.27
N VAL A 452 3.81 0.35 10.99
CA VAL A 452 4.81 -0.60 10.42
C VAL A 452 4.48 -2.11 10.37
N LYS A 453 4.20 -2.58 9.14
CA LYS A 453 4.38 -3.93 8.52
C LYS A 453 4.38 -5.15 9.47
N ALA A 454 3.32 -5.96 9.37
CA ALA A 454 3.08 -7.18 10.16
C ALA A 454 3.89 -8.44 9.78
N ALA A 455 4.82 -8.38 8.83
CA ALA A 455 5.57 -9.57 8.41
C ALA A 455 6.58 -10.00 9.51
N GLY A 456 6.47 -11.25 9.99
CA GLY A 456 7.45 -11.88 10.89
C GLY A 456 7.33 -11.59 12.40
N LYS A 457 6.33 -10.82 12.87
CA LYS A 457 6.09 -10.58 14.31
C LYS A 457 5.00 -11.52 14.88
N ASN A 458 5.05 -11.78 16.19
CA ASN A 458 4.03 -12.56 16.88
C ASN A 458 2.71 -11.78 16.94
N ILE A 459 1.63 -12.36 16.40
CA ILE A 459 0.24 -11.96 16.61
C ILE A 459 -0.37 -12.81 17.72
N LYS A 460 -1.37 -12.27 18.43
CA LYS A 460 -2.14 -13.04 19.42
C LYS A 460 -3.49 -13.39 18.82
N VAL A 461 -3.76 -14.69 18.67
CA VAL A 461 -4.97 -15.21 18.04
C VAL A 461 -5.87 -15.76 19.13
N THR A 462 -7.13 -15.32 19.14
CA THR A 462 -8.20 -15.85 19.98
C THR A 462 -9.23 -16.52 19.09
N GLY A 463 -9.69 -17.70 19.50
CA GLY A 463 -10.69 -18.47 18.77
C GLY A 463 -11.48 -19.40 19.68
N ASN A 464 -12.46 -20.06 19.09
CA ASN A 464 -13.25 -21.11 19.73
C ASN A 464 -12.76 -22.46 19.21
N LEU A 465 -12.30 -23.31 20.12
CA LEU A 465 -11.98 -24.70 19.84
C LEU A 465 -13.17 -25.56 20.25
N THR A 466 -13.64 -26.40 19.33
CA THR A 466 -14.72 -27.36 19.57
C THR A 466 -14.18 -28.78 19.46
N ILE A 467 -14.21 -29.52 20.56
CA ILE A 467 -13.83 -30.93 20.68
C ILE A 467 -14.98 -31.65 21.39
N GLU A 468 -15.46 -32.78 20.84
CA GLU A 468 -16.61 -33.54 21.37
C GLU A 468 -17.89 -32.70 21.57
N GLY A 469 -18.09 -31.65 20.77
CA GLY A 469 -19.21 -30.71 20.92
C GLY A 469 -19.06 -29.71 22.08
N ILE A 470 -18.02 -29.84 22.91
CA ILE A 470 -17.63 -28.86 23.91
C ILE A 470 -16.85 -27.75 23.21
N THR A 471 -17.34 -26.51 23.33
CA THR A 471 -16.69 -25.33 22.74
C THR A 471 -16.09 -24.45 23.84
N LYS A 472 -14.79 -24.16 23.75
CA LYS A 472 -14.06 -23.29 24.67
C LYS A 472 -13.28 -22.22 23.91
N ALA A 473 -13.23 -21.02 24.46
CA ALA A 473 -12.38 -19.96 23.96
C ALA A 473 -10.92 -20.28 24.32
N VAL A 474 -10.02 -20.21 23.34
CA VAL A 474 -8.58 -20.42 23.50
C VAL A 474 -7.81 -19.27 22.88
N THR A 475 -6.60 -19.00 23.37
CA THR A 475 -5.76 -17.91 22.87
C THR A 475 -4.31 -18.34 22.80
N PHE A 476 -3.62 -18.06 21.68
CA PHE A 476 -2.24 -18.45 21.48
C PHE A 476 -1.46 -17.47 20.58
N PRO A 477 -0.12 -17.42 20.71
CA PRO A 477 0.72 -16.65 19.80
C PRO A 477 0.91 -17.37 18.47
N ALA A 478 0.87 -16.62 17.37
CA ALA A 478 1.15 -17.11 16.03
C ALA A 478 2.05 -16.14 15.24
N LYS A 479 2.71 -16.63 14.19
CA LYS A 479 3.44 -15.84 13.20
C LYS A 479 2.83 -16.07 11.83
N MET A 480 2.72 -15.00 11.06
CA MET A 480 2.12 -15.03 9.73
C MET A 480 3.09 -14.48 8.69
N ASP A 481 3.29 -15.24 7.62
CA ASP A 481 4.15 -14.87 6.50
C ASP A 481 3.42 -15.07 5.16
N PHE A 482 3.59 -14.13 4.24
CA PHE A 482 3.11 -14.24 2.86
C PHE A 482 4.26 -14.69 1.95
N LYS A 483 4.07 -15.81 1.25
CA LYS A 483 4.95 -16.28 0.18
C LYS A 483 4.35 -15.87 -1.18
N ASP A 484 5.20 -15.56 -2.15
CA ASP A 484 4.78 -15.39 -3.56
C ASP A 484 3.71 -14.32 -3.82
N ARG A 485 3.94 -13.11 -3.33
CA ARG A 485 3.46 -11.86 -3.94
C ARG A 485 1.97 -11.81 -4.40
N MET A 486 1.04 -11.52 -3.47
CA MET A 486 -0.40 -11.12 -3.63
C MET A 486 -1.36 -11.93 -4.53
N ASP A 487 -0.90 -13.05 -5.09
CA ASP A 487 -1.70 -14.28 -5.33
C ASP A 487 -1.27 -15.43 -4.39
N GLY A 488 -0.62 -15.04 -3.29
CA GLY A 488 0.36 -15.83 -2.59
C GLY A 488 -0.15 -16.78 -1.51
N THR A 489 0.68 -17.77 -1.22
CA THR A 489 0.49 -18.74 -0.15
C THR A 489 0.74 -18.06 1.20
N VAL A 490 -0.20 -18.18 2.13
CA VAL A 490 -0.09 -17.70 3.51
C VAL A 490 0.38 -18.84 4.38
N VAL A 491 1.40 -18.60 5.20
CA VAL A 491 1.85 -19.56 6.21
C VAL A 491 1.58 -18.98 7.60
N VAL A 492 0.78 -19.69 8.41
CA VAL A 492 0.54 -19.38 9.82
C VAL A 492 1.20 -20.45 10.67
N ASN A 493 2.13 -20.05 11.54
CA ASN A 493 2.78 -20.92 12.51
C ASN A 493 2.32 -20.55 13.93
N GLY A 494 1.88 -21.52 14.73
CA GLY A 494 1.44 -21.24 16.11
C GLY A 494 1.58 -22.44 17.03
N THR A 495 1.55 -22.16 18.33
CA THR A 495 1.54 -23.18 19.39
C THR A 495 0.39 -22.91 20.33
N LEU A 496 -0.65 -23.75 20.30
CA LEU A 496 -1.77 -23.71 21.24
C LEU A 496 -1.49 -24.67 22.39
N ILE A 497 -1.68 -24.20 23.62
CA ILE A 497 -1.59 -25.00 24.85
C ILE A 497 -3.01 -25.12 25.40
N ILE A 498 -3.47 -26.35 25.61
CA ILE A 498 -4.80 -26.67 26.14
C ILE A 498 -4.61 -27.27 27.54
N ASP A 499 -5.02 -26.53 28.57
CA ASP A 499 -5.16 -27.08 29.91
C ASP A 499 -6.41 -27.96 29.95
N ARG A 500 -6.23 -29.25 30.23
CA ARG A 500 -7.33 -30.22 30.28
C ARG A 500 -8.29 -29.99 31.45
N THR A 501 -7.81 -29.43 32.56
CA THR A 501 -8.63 -29.18 33.75
C THR A 501 -9.73 -28.15 33.47
N ASP A 502 -9.41 -27.13 32.67
CA ASP A 502 -10.35 -26.09 32.20
C ASP A 502 -11.47 -26.65 31.31
N TRP A 503 -11.30 -27.87 30.78
CA TRP A 503 -12.29 -28.56 29.95
C TRP A 503 -13.18 -29.51 30.75
N GLY A 504 -13.07 -29.51 32.08
CA GLY A 504 -13.85 -30.38 32.96
C GLY A 504 -13.33 -31.82 32.98
N ILE A 505 -12.10 -32.04 32.50
CA ILE A 505 -11.46 -33.34 32.49
C ILE A 505 -10.74 -33.50 33.83
N ASN A 506 -11.44 -34.09 34.79
CA ASN A 506 -10.82 -34.52 36.03
C ASN A 506 -10.40 -35.99 35.88
N TYR A 507 -9.12 -36.27 36.10
CA TYR A 507 -8.66 -37.65 36.21
C TYR A 507 -9.28 -38.25 37.47
N LEU A 508 -10.20 -39.20 37.30
CA LEU A 508 -10.59 -40.12 38.37
C LEU A 508 -9.47 -41.14 38.58
N SER A 509 -8.37 -40.70 39.18
CA SER A 509 -7.34 -41.58 39.74
C SER A 509 -7.51 -41.78 41.25
N GLU A 510 -8.72 -41.53 41.77
CA GLU A 510 -9.09 -41.63 43.19
C GLU A 510 -8.91 -43.03 43.84
N LYS A 511 -8.35 -44.03 43.16
CA LYS A 511 -8.05 -45.33 43.80
C LYS A 511 -6.57 -45.61 44.07
N LEU A 512 -5.62 -44.77 43.64
CA LEU A 512 -4.20 -45.01 43.92
C LEU A 512 -3.41 -43.75 44.37
N PHE A 513 -4.04 -42.57 44.44
CA PHE A 513 -3.34 -41.31 44.67
C PHE A 513 -3.11 -40.90 46.14
N ASP A 514 -3.65 -41.65 47.10
CA ASP A 514 -3.66 -41.26 48.52
C ASP A 514 -2.34 -41.44 49.29
N LYS A 515 -1.16 -41.47 48.63
CA LYS A 515 0.10 -41.73 49.36
C LYS A 515 1.26 -40.76 49.19
N TYR A 516 1.30 -39.87 48.21
CA TYR A 516 2.42 -38.94 48.09
C TYR A 516 2.01 -37.58 47.48
N GLY A 517 1.60 -36.66 48.36
CA GLY A 517 1.92 -35.22 48.32
C GLY A 517 1.54 -34.40 47.09
N ASP A 518 0.47 -33.62 47.23
CA ASP A 518 0.14 -32.32 46.64
C ASP A 518 1.02 -31.80 45.48
N GLY A 519 0.51 -31.99 44.27
CA GLY A 519 0.80 -31.16 43.11
C GLY A 519 -0.46 -31.05 42.26
N THR A 520 -0.88 -29.84 41.90
CA THR A 520 -1.93 -29.63 40.90
C THR A 520 -1.40 -30.11 39.55
N ILE A 521 -1.93 -31.23 39.04
CA ILE A 521 -1.55 -31.79 37.74
C ILE A 521 -2.38 -31.06 36.68
N SER A 522 -1.80 -30.02 36.07
CA SER A 522 -2.31 -29.46 34.82
C SER A 522 -1.55 -30.15 33.67
N ASP A 523 -2.23 -31.09 33.01
CA ASP A 523 -1.70 -31.81 31.85
C ASP A 523 -2.02 -31.03 30.58
N ASP A 524 -1.06 -30.25 30.11
CA ASP A 524 -1.18 -29.46 28.88
C ASP A 524 -1.07 -30.32 27.62
N VAL A 525 -2.01 -30.14 26.68
CA VAL A 525 -1.85 -30.59 25.29
C VAL A 525 -1.30 -29.44 24.46
N LYS A 526 -0.20 -29.68 23.74
CA LYS A 526 0.40 -28.71 22.82
C LYS A 526 0.06 -29.08 21.39
N LEU A 527 -0.54 -28.14 20.66
CA LEU A 527 -0.78 -28.25 19.22
C LEU A 527 0.19 -27.32 18.49
N PHE A 528 1.07 -27.90 17.69
CA PHE A 528 1.96 -27.18 16.78
C PHE A 528 1.32 -27.14 15.40
N MET A 529 1.06 -25.94 14.92
CA MET A 529 0.33 -25.74 13.66
C MET A 529 1.23 -25.05 12.65
N LYS A 530 1.25 -25.58 11.44
CA LYS A 530 1.71 -24.90 10.23
C LYS A 530 0.58 -24.97 9.21
N ILE A 531 -0.16 -23.88 9.08
CA ILE A 531 -1.27 -23.77 8.12
C ILE A 531 -0.76 -23.06 6.89
N VAL A 532 -0.93 -23.69 5.73
CA VAL A 532 -0.59 -23.17 4.42
C VAL A 532 -1.89 -22.94 3.66
N ALA A 533 -2.22 -21.70 3.33
CA ALA A 533 -3.47 -21.36 2.65
C ALA A 533 -3.22 -20.58 1.36
N LYS A 534 -3.93 -20.93 0.30
CA LYS A 534 -3.81 -20.29 -1.02
C LYS A 534 -5.03 -19.43 -1.30
N LYS A 535 -4.81 -18.30 -1.97
CA LYS A 535 -5.90 -17.42 -2.39
C LYS A 535 -6.86 -18.19 -3.29
N TYR A 536 -8.16 -18.10 -3.02
CA TYR A 536 -9.16 -18.76 -3.84
C TYR A 536 -9.11 -18.19 -5.26
N SER A 537 -8.71 -19.03 -6.24
CA SER A 537 -8.89 -18.75 -7.67
C SER A 537 -10.24 -19.33 -8.07
N ARG A 538 -11.14 -18.48 -8.56
CA ARG A 538 -12.35 -18.94 -9.24
C ARG A 538 -12.04 -19.35 -10.66
#